data_AF-A0A6G7RRJ9-F1
#
_entry.id   AF-A0A6G7RRJ9-F1
#
_cell.length_a   1.000
_cell.length_b   1.000
_cell.length_c   1.000
_cell.angle_alpha   90.00
_cell.angle_beta   90.00
_cell.angle_gamma   90.00
#
_symmetry.space_group_name_H-M   'P 1'
#
loop_
_entity.id
_entity.type
_entity.pdbx_description
1 polymer ?
#
loop_
_entity_poly.entity_id
_entity_poly.type
_entity_poly.pdbx_seq_one_letter_code
_entity_poly.pdbx_strand_id
1 'polypeptide(L)'
;MSTTNNPNENKFNFSEEDKQQEAVEQKKEAVKKDAEGLFKSIKTFLNELLDFREDTDRDATIEAIKNDIPFKGATAWILICSIFVASIGLNANSTAVVIGAMLISPLMGPILGVGLSIAINDIDTLRRSLINLAIMIVLSLLTAFLFFRFFPLSEDTSELLGRVQPDIRDVLIAFFGGLALIIARTKRGTIASVIFGVAIATALMPPLCTAGYGLAKANWKYFGQAMYLFTINTIFIALATFLVLKILRFPMLKYANSAKRKRIARVASLVAIIVMIPAVFTFLSVLKESQFTIDAKDFVNNELKALPNSNYIKKYATINYSENGDSNIELTTFGTDVISDETKNVLEQRLQSYRFLKNTKLLINQTKNRQINNLDYMEELRTRDSLDLLTQQQKIAILEDKVRELSVLEKDQIPFKSLTEEIHINYETVDEVSYSKVITSNFKTIDTLPVFSIKWNDSLIDQQQIANEKDKLYKWLKFKLKTDTLVVTQKR
;
A
#
# COMPACT_ATOMS: atom_id res chain seq x y z
N MET A 1 19.26 -77.74 -64.75
CA MET A 1 20.17 -78.57 -63.94
C MET A 1 21.09 -77.61 -63.19
N SER A 2 21.11 -77.76 -61.86
CA SER A 2 22.18 -77.33 -60.93
C SER A 2 22.32 -75.84 -60.58
N THR A 3 21.85 -75.58 -59.37
CA THR A 3 22.20 -74.57 -58.36
C THR A 3 23.69 -74.25 -58.22
N THR A 4 24.01 -72.98 -57.93
CA THR A 4 24.88 -72.58 -56.82
C THR A 4 24.52 -71.18 -56.31
N ASN A 5 24.11 -71.12 -55.04
CA ASN A 5 23.99 -69.92 -54.21
C ASN A 5 25.37 -69.33 -53.92
N ASN A 6 25.48 -68.00 -53.86
CA ASN A 6 26.16 -67.36 -52.74
C ASN A 6 25.61 -65.94 -52.49
N PRO A 7 25.23 -65.58 -51.25
CA PRO A 7 24.51 -64.36 -50.93
C PRO A 7 25.45 -63.19 -50.60
N ASN A 8 25.12 -62.00 -51.11
CA ASN A 8 25.64 -60.74 -50.57
C ASN A 8 24.86 -60.42 -49.27
N GLU A 9 25.46 -60.72 -48.13
CA GLU A 9 24.98 -60.24 -46.82
C GLU A 9 25.34 -58.76 -46.63
N ASN A 10 24.30 -57.94 -46.47
CA ASN A 10 24.38 -56.63 -45.84
C ASN A 10 24.90 -56.78 -44.41
N LYS A 11 26.17 -56.44 -44.15
CA LYS A 11 26.64 -56.16 -42.79
C LYS A 11 26.00 -54.84 -42.31
N PHE A 12 24.94 -54.98 -41.51
CA PHE A 12 24.33 -53.89 -40.77
C PHE A 12 25.36 -53.18 -39.88
N ASN A 13 25.34 -51.85 -39.94
CA ASN A 13 26.29 -50.91 -39.33
C ASN A 13 26.00 -50.68 -37.83
N PHE A 14 26.02 -51.73 -37.00
CA PHE A 14 25.73 -51.61 -35.56
C PHE A 14 26.81 -50.88 -34.74
N SER A 15 28.01 -50.63 -35.29
CA SER A 15 29.11 -50.02 -34.52
C SER A 15 29.09 -48.49 -34.44
N GLU A 16 28.35 -47.80 -35.31
CA GLU A 16 28.29 -46.32 -35.29
C GLU A 16 27.19 -45.80 -34.36
N GLU A 17 26.10 -46.53 -34.19
CA GLU A 17 25.01 -46.16 -33.28
C GLU A 17 25.43 -46.25 -31.81
N ASP A 18 26.19 -47.28 -31.43
CA ASP A 18 26.72 -47.43 -30.05
C ASP A 18 27.72 -46.31 -29.71
N LYS A 19 28.59 -45.94 -30.65
CA LYS A 19 29.54 -44.81 -30.48
C LYS A 19 28.84 -43.46 -30.41
N GLN A 20 27.74 -43.28 -31.14
CA GLN A 20 26.91 -42.08 -31.03
C GLN A 20 26.17 -42.02 -29.70
N GLN A 21 25.67 -43.14 -29.18
CA GLN A 21 25.02 -43.18 -27.87
C GLN A 21 26.01 -42.87 -26.74
N GLU A 22 27.21 -43.45 -26.74
CA GLU A 22 28.27 -43.12 -25.78
C GLU A 22 28.70 -41.65 -25.86
N ALA A 23 28.83 -41.08 -27.07
CA ALA A 23 29.17 -39.66 -27.26
C ALA A 23 28.05 -38.72 -26.79
N VAL A 24 26.78 -39.11 -26.95
CA VAL A 24 25.62 -38.37 -26.46
C VAL A 24 25.54 -38.45 -24.93
N GLU A 25 25.85 -39.60 -24.34
CA GLU A 25 25.87 -39.80 -22.89
C GLU A 25 27.01 -39.01 -22.23
N GLN A 26 28.22 -39.04 -22.81
CA GLN A 26 29.34 -38.19 -22.39
C GLN A 26 29.04 -36.70 -22.51
N LYS A 27 28.34 -36.26 -23.58
CA LYS A 27 27.89 -34.86 -23.71
C LYS A 27 26.83 -34.50 -22.67
N LYS A 28 25.90 -35.40 -22.34
CA LYS A 28 24.91 -35.20 -21.27
C LYS A 28 25.59 -35.11 -19.90
N GLU A 29 26.59 -35.94 -19.63
CA GLU A 29 27.39 -35.88 -18.40
C GLU A 29 28.24 -34.61 -18.30
N ALA A 30 28.84 -34.16 -19.41
CA ALA A 30 29.56 -32.89 -19.47
C ALA A 30 28.63 -31.71 -19.21
N VAL A 31 27.45 -31.67 -19.85
CA VAL A 31 26.42 -30.64 -19.62
C VAL A 31 25.92 -30.66 -18.17
N LYS A 32 25.79 -31.85 -17.56
CA LYS A 32 25.41 -31.99 -16.15
C LYS A 32 26.51 -31.48 -15.21
N LYS A 33 27.78 -31.77 -15.47
CA LYS A 33 28.92 -31.24 -14.72
C LYS A 33 29.06 -29.72 -14.88
N ASP A 34 28.83 -29.19 -16.07
CA ASP A 34 28.83 -27.75 -16.31
C ASP A 34 27.66 -27.06 -15.59
N ALA A 35 26.47 -27.67 -15.57
CA ALA A 35 25.33 -27.18 -14.80
C ALA A 35 25.58 -27.22 -13.28
N GLU A 36 26.24 -28.27 -12.77
CA GLU A 36 26.67 -28.36 -11.37
C GLU A 36 27.75 -27.32 -11.04
N GLY A 37 28.70 -27.08 -11.95
CA GLY A 37 29.72 -26.03 -11.83
C GLY A 37 29.11 -24.63 -11.83
N LEU A 38 28.12 -24.38 -12.68
CA LEU A 38 27.38 -23.13 -12.76
C LEU A 38 26.52 -22.92 -11.52
N PHE A 39 25.84 -23.96 -11.01
CA PHE A 39 25.10 -23.89 -9.74
C PHE A 39 26.01 -23.64 -8.54
N LYS A 40 27.21 -24.24 -8.52
CA LYS A 40 28.22 -23.99 -7.49
C LYS A 40 28.75 -22.56 -7.58
N SER A 41 29.00 -22.05 -8.78
CA SER A 41 29.41 -20.66 -9.02
C SER A 41 28.33 -19.66 -8.58
N ILE A 42 27.07 -19.89 -8.97
CA ILE A 42 25.91 -19.10 -8.52
C ILE A 42 25.79 -19.14 -6.99
N LYS A 43 25.94 -20.31 -6.38
CA LYS A 43 25.90 -20.45 -4.92
C LYS A 43 27.03 -19.70 -4.23
N THR A 44 28.26 -19.77 -4.75
CA THR A 44 29.41 -19.03 -4.21
C THR A 44 29.20 -17.53 -4.38
N PHE A 45 28.79 -17.07 -5.56
CA PHE A 45 28.47 -15.68 -5.84
C PHE A 45 27.34 -15.15 -4.95
N LEU A 46 26.26 -15.91 -4.77
CA LEU A 46 25.16 -15.55 -3.86
C LEU A 46 25.64 -15.51 -2.41
N ASN A 47 26.50 -16.44 -1.98
CA ASN A 47 27.06 -16.42 -0.64
C ASN A 47 27.95 -15.19 -0.42
N GLU A 48 28.83 -14.84 -1.38
CA GLU A 48 29.68 -13.65 -1.29
C GLU A 48 28.88 -12.35 -1.33
N LEU A 49 27.85 -12.27 -2.18
CA LEU A 49 26.98 -11.10 -2.28
C LEU A 49 26.11 -10.91 -1.02
N LEU A 50 25.68 -12.00 -0.38
CA LEU A 50 24.78 -11.97 0.78
C LEU A 50 25.52 -12.05 2.13
N ASP A 51 26.82 -12.37 2.17
CA ASP A 51 27.60 -12.40 3.42
C ASP A 51 28.14 -10.99 3.75
N PHE A 52 27.38 -10.25 4.55
CA PHE A 52 27.76 -8.92 5.05
C PHE A 52 28.32 -8.96 6.50
N ARG A 53 28.78 -10.13 6.97
CA ARG A 53 29.31 -10.27 8.34
C ARG A 53 30.52 -9.39 8.61
N GLU A 54 31.36 -9.12 7.60
CA GLU A 54 32.55 -8.27 7.74
C GLU A 54 32.22 -6.79 7.94
N ASP A 55 31.07 -6.35 7.44
CA ASP A 55 30.53 -4.99 7.59
C ASP A 55 29.72 -4.79 8.89
N THR A 56 29.62 -5.82 9.71
CA THR A 56 28.80 -5.81 10.93
C THR A 56 29.60 -5.35 12.15
N ASP A 57 29.13 -4.30 12.82
CA ASP A 57 29.65 -3.90 14.14
C ASP A 57 28.77 -4.47 15.25
N ARG A 58 29.20 -5.59 15.83
CA ARG A 58 28.39 -6.35 16.80
C ARG A 58 28.23 -5.62 18.12
N ASP A 59 29.30 -5.05 18.66
CA ASP A 59 29.29 -4.43 19.98
C ASP A 59 28.52 -3.10 19.94
N ALA A 60 28.77 -2.28 18.91
CA ALA A 60 28.02 -1.05 18.69
C ALA A 60 26.51 -1.32 18.50
N THR A 61 26.15 -2.39 17.80
CA THR A 61 24.74 -2.78 17.62
C THR A 61 24.08 -3.15 18.94
N ILE A 62 24.74 -3.98 19.76
CA ILE A 62 24.20 -4.40 21.07
C ILE A 62 24.00 -3.18 21.95
N GLU A 63 25.00 -2.30 22.04
CA GLU A 63 24.94 -1.10 22.87
C GLU A 63 23.83 -0.16 22.40
N ALA A 64 23.73 0.08 21.10
CA ALA A 64 22.74 1.01 20.58
C ALA A 64 21.30 0.50 20.78
N ILE A 65 21.03 -0.80 20.57
CA ILE A 65 19.72 -1.38 20.90
C ILE A 65 19.45 -1.27 22.42
N LYS A 66 20.46 -1.53 23.27
CA LYS A 66 20.31 -1.41 24.73
C LYS A 66 20.02 0.01 25.18
N ASN A 67 20.57 1.02 24.51
CA ASN A 67 20.33 2.42 24.79
C ASN A 67 18.93 2.90 24.36
N ASP A 68 18.30 2.21 23.40
CA ASP A 68 16.94 2.50 22.93
C ASP A 68 15.83 1.83 23.79
N ILE A 69 16.18 0.93 24.73
CA ILE A 69 15.21 0.24 25.61
C ILE A 69 14.61 1.13 26.72
N PRO A 70 15.39 1.96 27.45
CA PRO A 70 14.88 2.68 28.60
C PRO A 70 13.82 3.72 28.22
N PHE A 71 12.63 3.57 28.78
CA PHE A 71 11.53 4.51 28.62
C PHE A 71 11.43 5.42 29.85
N LYS A 72 12.15 6.56 29.84
CA LYS A 72 12.13 7.55 30.94
C LYS A 72 12.20 8.99 30.41
N GLY A 73 11.53 9.91 31.11
CA GLY A 73 11.65 11.35 30.86
C GLY A 73 11.16 11.76 29.47
N ALA A 74 12.06 12.32 28.66
CA ALA A 74 11.76 12.88 27.34
C ALA A 74 11.10 11.86 26.39
N THR A 75 11.56 10.61 26.37
CA THR A 75 11.00 9.55 25.52
C THR A 75 9.51 9.29 25.78
N ALA A 76 9.08 9.45 27.04
CA ALA A 76 7.67 9.28 27.40
C ALA A 76 6.79 10.42 26.91
N TRP A 77 7.27 11.66 27.03
CA TRP A 77 6.58 12.83 26.47
C TRP A 77 6.52 12.78 24.95
N ILE A 78 7.61 12.34 24.29
CA ILE A 78 7.64 12.15 22.83
C ILE A 78 6.58 11.12 22.42
N LEU A 79 6.46 10.00 23.14
CA LEU A 79 5.43 8.99 22.86
C LEU A 79 4.01 9.55 23.06
N ILE A 80 3.75 10.28 24.15
CA ILE A 80 2.44 10.91 24.39
C ILE A 80 2.10 11.86 23.24
N CYS A 81 3.02 12.75 22.88
CA CYS A 81 2.81 13.72 21.81
C CYS A 81 2.59 13.02 20.47
N SER A 82 3.38 12.00 20.15
CA SER A 82 3.23 11.27 18.90
C SER A 82 1.87 10.56 18.86
N ILE A 83 1.41 9.94 19.95
CA ILE A 83 0.08 9.29 20.02
C ILE A 83 -1.05 10.30 19.82
N PHE A 84 -0.94 11.51 20.38
CA PHE A 84 -1.89 12.58 20.08
C PHE A 84 -1.90 12.93 18.59
N VAL A 85 -0.74 13.15 17.98
CA VAL A 85 -0.64 13.47 16.54
C VAL A 85 -1.18 12.33 15.68
N ALA A 86 -0.88 11.07 16.02
CA ALA A 86 -1.42 9.91 15.31
C ALA A 86 -2.94 9.81 15.45
N SER A 87 -3.48 10.04 16.65
CA SER A 87 -4.92 10.00 16.90
C SER A 87 -5.65 11.11 16.14
N ILE A 88 -5.08 12.32 16.10
CA ILE A 88 -5.57 13.42 15.27
C ILE A 88 -5.52 13.04 13.78
N GLY A 89 -4.40 12.47 13.32
CA GLY A 89 -4.24 12.02 11.94
C GLY A 89 -5.25 10.97 11.52
N LEU A 90 -5.50 9.97 12.37
CA LEU A 90 -6.51 8.92 12.14
C LEU A 90 -7.93 9.50 12.15
N ASN A 91 -8.21 10.42 13.06
CA ASN A 91 -9.49 11.11 13.15
C ASN A 91 -9.74 12.03 11.94
N ALA A 92 -8.68 12.66 11.42
CA ALA A 92 -8.72 13.51 10.23
C ALA A 92 -8.58 12.71 8.92
N ASN A 93 -8.54 11.37 8.98
CA ASN A 93 -8.32 10.49 7.83
C ASN A 93 -7.09 10.89 6.97
N SER A 94 -6.01 11.31 7.63
CA SER A 94 -4.79 11.84 7.00
C SER A 94 -3.59 10.90 7.20
N THR A 95 -3.34 10.06 6.19
CA THR A 95 -2.22 9.11 6.20
C THR A 95 -0.86 9.80 6.38
N ALA A 96 -0.69 11.01 5.83
CA ALA A 96 0.57 11.77 5.95
C ALA A 96 0.90 12.16 7.40
N VAL A 97 -0.11 12.61 8.16
CA VAL A 97 0.06 12.96 9.59
C VAL A 97 0.35 11.71 10.42
N VAL A 98 -0.34 10.62 10.11
CA VAL A 98 -0.12 9.32 10.76
C VAL A 98 1.31 8.80 10.53
N ILE A 99 1.83 8.91 9.29
CA ILE A 99 3.21 8.57 8.95
C ILE A 99 4.20 9.45 9.73
N GLY A 100 3.95 10.77 9.80
CA GLY A 100 4.78 11.69 10.57
C GLY A 100 4.86 11.31 12.06
N ALA A 101 3.73 10.91 12.66
CA ALA A 101 3.70 10.45 14.04
C ALA A 101 4.51 9.15 14.26
N MET A 102 4.46 8.21 13.31
CA MET A 102 5.25 6.97 13.38
C MET A 102 6.76 7.23 13.39
N LEU A 103 7.23 8.20 12.61
CA LEU A 103 8.65 8.55 12.53
C LEU A 103 9.22 9.09 13.84
N ILE A 104 8.37 9.74 14.64
CA ILE A 104 8.74 10.34 15.92
C ILE A 104 8.71 9.31 17.05
N SER A 105 7.91 8.24 16.90
CA SER A 105 7.58 7.34 18.00
C SER A 105 8.71 6.36 18.37
N PRO A 106 9.12 6.28 19.65
CA PRO A 106 10.23 5.42 20.08
C PRO A 106 9.86 3.94 20.32
N LEU A 107 8.73 3.44 19.78
CA LEU A 107 8.19 2.10 20.08
C LEU A 107 9.11 0.94 19.69
N MET A 108 10.02 1.13 18.75
CA MET A 108 10.84 0.04 18.19
C MET A 108 11.94 -0.46 19.14
N GLY A 109 12.46 0.40 20.02
CA GLY A 109 13.61 0.10 20.88
C GLY A 109 13.40 -1.16 21.75
N PRO A 110 12.36 -1.20 22.60
CA PRO A 110 12.06 -2.37 23.40
C PRO A 110 11.76 -3.63 22.60
N ILE A 111 11.15 -3.53 21.41
CA ILE A 111 10.83 -4.68 20.55
C ILE A 111 12.12 -5.33 20.02
N LEU A 112 13.04 -4.50 19.50
CA LEU A 112 14.39 -4.93 19.12
C LEU A 112 15.16 -5.49 20.32
N GLY A 113 15.00 -4.87 21.50
CA GLY A 113 15.57 -5.33 22.76
C GLY A 113 15.14 -6.75 23.14
N VAL A 114 13.86 -7.10 22.95
CA VAL A 114 13.36 -8.47 23.16
C VAL A 114 14.06 -9.45 22.22
N GLY A 115 14.07 -9.17 20.91
CA GLY A 115 14.72 -10.04 19.91
C GLY A 115 16.22 -10.22 20.15
N LEU A 116 16.92 -9.12 20.46
CA LEU A 116 18.33 -9.12 20.84
C LEU A 116 18.57 -10.01 22.06
N SER A 117 17.81 -9.78 23.13
CA SER A 117 17.98 -10.48 24.40
C SER A 117 17.80 -11.99 24.28
N ILE A 118 16.86 -12.42 23.43
CA ILE A 118 16.67 -13.84 23.11
C ILE A 118 17.84 -14.37 22.28
N ALA A 119 18.38 -13.60 21.33
CA ALA A 119 19.51 -14.03 20.50
C ALA A 119 20.80 -14.22 21.30
N ILE A 120 21.11 -13.31 22.23
CA ILE A 120 22.33 -13.32 23.05
C ILE A 120 22.17 -14.00 24.42
N ASN A 121 20.98 -14.50 24.75
CA ASN A 121 20.60 -15.08 26.04
C ASN A 121 20.80 -14.13 27.25
N ASP A 122 20.40 -12.87 27.10
CA ASP A 122 20.47 -11.83 28.14
C ASP A 122 19.12 -11.60 28.82
N ILE A 123 18.87 -12.29 29.94
CA ILE A 123 17.59 -12.24 30.66
C ILE A 123 17.31 -10.89 31.32
N ASP A 124 18.35 -10.17 31.72
CA ASP A 124 18.22 -8.87 32.37
C ASP A 124 17.73 -7.84 31.35
N THR A 125 18.31 -7.86 30.15
CA THR A 125 17.86 -7.04 29.01
C THR A 125 16.47 -7.47 28.53
N LEU A 126 16.16 -8.77 28.51
CA LEU A 126 14.82 -9.27 28.15
C LEU A 126 13.75 -8.73 29.09
N ARG A 127 13.97 -8.84 30.41
CA ARG A 127 13.04 -8.35 31.43
C ARG A 127 12.85 -6.84 31.32
N ARG A 128 13.94 -6.09 31.14
CA ARG A 128 13.87 -4.62 30.93
C ARG A 128 13.08 -4.28 29.68
N SER A 129 13.32 -4.97 28.57
CA SER A 129 12.62 -4.74 27.29
C SER A 129 11.12 -5.01 27.43
N LEU A 130 10.74 -6.14 28.04
CA LEU A 130 9.33 -6.48 28.25
C LEU A 130 8.61 -5.49 29.18
N ILE A 131 9.23 -5.06 30.27
CA ILE A 131 8.64 -4.07 31.18
C ILE A 131 8.46 -2.72 30.47
N ASN A 132 9.47 -2.22 29.77
CA ASN A 132 9.36 -0.95 29.05
C ASN A 132 8.31 -1.04 27.92
N LEU A 133 8.28 -2.14 27.17
CA LEU A 133 7.27 -2.38 26.14
C LEU A 133 5.84 -2.36 26.73
N ALA A 134 5.61 -3.04 27.85
CA ALA A 134 4.32 -3.03 28.53
C ALA A 134 3.91 -1.62 29.00
N ILE A 135 4.84 -0.87 29.60
CA ILE A 135 4.60 0.52 30.00
C ILE A 135 4.23 1.39 28.79
N MET A 136 4.94 1.24 27.68
CA MET A 136 4.67 1.99 26.45
C MET A 136 3.30 1.66 25.86
N ILE A 137 2.91 0.39 25.86
CA ILE A 137 1.58 -0.04 25.41
C ILE A 137 0.50 0.60 26.29
N VAL A 138 0.62 0.47 27.62
CA VAL A 138 -0.36 1.03 28.56
C VAL A 138 -0.46 2.54 28.42
N LEU A 139 0.67 3.25 28.33
CA LEU A 139 0.68 4.70 28.17
C LEU A 139 0.08 5.13 26.83
N SER A 140 0.40 4.42 25.73
CA SER A 140 -0.14 4.70 24.40
C SER A 140 -1.65 4.49 24.37
N LEU A 141 -2.14 3.36 24.91
CA LEU A 141 -3.56 3.05 25.00
C LEU A 141 -4.30 4.08 25.85
N LEU A 142 -3.75 4.46 27.01
CA LEU A 142 -4.33 5.46 27.88
C LEU A 142 -4.39 6.82 27.19
N THR A 143 -3.32 7.24 26.52
CA THR A 143 -3.27 8.53 25.81
C THR A 143 -4.29 8.57 24.68
N ALA A 144 -4.33 7.54 23.83
CA ALA A 144 -5.30 7.43 22.74
C ALA A 144 -6.74 7.37 23.27
N PHE A 145 -6.98 6.58 24.34
CA PHE A 145 -8.28 6.51 25.01
C PHE A 145 -8.73 7.89 25.50
N LEU A 146 -7.88 8.62 26.22
CA LEU A 146 -8.22 9.96 26.72
C LEU A 146 -8.50 10.92 25.56
N PHE A 147 -7.69 10.88 24.49
CA PHE A 147 -7.93 11.69 23.31
C PHE A 147 -9.33 11.44 22.71
N PHE A 148 -9.65 10.20 22.34
CA PHE A 148 -10.94 9.87 21.72
C PHE A 148 -12.13 10.00 22.68
N ARG A 149 -11.90 9.94 23.99
CA ARG A 149 -12.92 10.15 25.01
C ARG A 149 -13.30 11.62 25.19
N PHE A 150 -12.32 12.53 25.11
CA PHE A 150 -12.52 13.97 25.31
C PHE A 150 -12.73 14.76 24.02
N PHE A 151 -12.21 14.28 22.89
CA PHE A 151 -12.35 14.90 21.57
C PHE A 151 -13.17 13.99 20.64
N PRO A 152 -14.50 13.90 20.83
CA PRO A 152 -15.37 13.09 19.99
C PRO A 152 -15.65 13.79 18.65
N LEU A 153 -14.62 13.98 17.82
CA LEU A 153 -14.75 14.49 16.45
C LEU A 153 -14.93 13.32 15.45
N SER A 154 -16.09 12.66 15.54
CA SER A 154 -16.78 11.92 14.45
C SER A 154 -16.18 10.65 13.81
N GLU A 155 -17.06 9.63 13.77
CA GLU A 155 -17.19 8.49 12.83
C GLU A 155 -16.01 7.54 12.56
N ASP A 156 -16.36 6.27 12.28
CA ASP A 156 -15.40 5.23 11.94
C ASP A 156 -14.71 5.57 10.61
N THR A 157 -13.54 6.23 10.68
CA THR A 157 -12.78 6.60 9.47
C THR A 157 -12.26 5.36 8.75
N SER A 158 -12.13 5.44 7.43
CA SER A 158 -11.57 4.36 6.61
C SER A 158 -10.16 3.95 7.07
N GLU A 159 -9.35 4.91 7.53
CA GLU A 159 -8.02 4.64 8.09
C GLU A 159 -8.07 3.94 9.46
N LEU A 160 -9.09 4.18 10.29
CA LEU A 160 -9.30 3.42 11.52
C LEU A 160 -9.71 1.98 11.20
N LEU A 161 -10.71 1.81 10.35
CA LEU A 161 -11.27 0.49 9.98
C LEU A 161 -10.25 -0.40 9.26
N GLY A 162 -9.44 0.20 8.38
CA GLY A 162 -8.36 -0.50 7.68
C GLY A 162 -7.25 -1.04 8.58
N ARG A 163 -7.23 -0.68 9.87
CA ARG A 163 -6.24 -1.12 10.87
C ARG A 163 -6.82 -2.05 11.92
N VAL A 164 -8.06 -2.51 11.72
CA VAL A 164 -8.76 -3.45 12.61
C VAL A 164 -8.63 -4.88 12.11
N GLN A 165 -8.58 -5.14 10.81
CA GLN A 165 -8.47 -6.51 10.28
C GLN A 165 -7.00 -6.89 10.02
N PRO A 166 -6.47 -7.92 10.69
CA PRO A 166 -5.13 -8.43 10.38
C PRO A 166 -5.11 -9.09 9.00
N ASP A 167 -4.18 -8.69 8.14
CA ASP A 167 -3.94 -9.34 6.85
C ASP A 167 -2.59 -10.08 6.85
N ILE A 168 -2.45 -11.11 6.02
CA ILE A 168 -1.18 -11.81 5.80
C ILE A 168 -0.09 -10.83 5.32
N ARG A 169 -0.51 -9.78 4.62
CA ARG A 169 0.38 -8.70 4.15
C ARG A 169 1.05 -7.98 5.31
N ASP A 170 0.32 -7.69 6.38
CA ASP A 170 0.87 -7.03 7.57
C ASP A 170 1.95 -7.90 8.23
N VAL A 171 1.71 -9.21 8.28
CA VAL A 171 2.67 -10.18 8.82
C VAL A 171 3.96 -10.24 7.99
N LEU A 172 3.83 -10.27 6.67
CA LEU A 172 4.96 -10.28 5.75
C LEU A 172 5.76 -8.96 5.85
N ILE A 173 5.06 -7.83 5.90
CA ILE A 173 5.69 -6.51 6.07
C ILE A 173 6.41 -6.42 7.42
N ALA A 174 5.80 -6.89 8.51
CA ALA A 174 6.43 -6.91 9.83
C ALA A 174 7.69 -7.78 9.85
N PHE A 175 7.65 -8.96 9.23
CA PHE A 175 8.78 -9.87 9.17
C PHE A 175 9.94 -9.32 8.31
N PHE A 176 9.69 -8.98 7.05
CA PHE A 176 10.73 -8.50 6.14
C PHE A 176 11.22 -7.09 6.52
N GLY A 177 10.32 -6.23 7.02
CA GLY A 177 10.66 -4.96 7.61
C GLY A 177 11.58 -5.15 8.82
N GLY A 178 11.23 -6.06 9.73
CA GLY A 178 12.08 -6.43 10.87
C GLY A 178 13.46 -6.92 10.45
N LEU A 179 13.57 -7.73 9.39
CA LEU A 179 14.85 -8.18 8.81
C LEU A 179 15.66 -6.99 8.30
N ALA A 180 15.05 -6.12 7.48
CA ALA A 180 15.71 -4.95 6.92
C ALA A 180 16.21 -3.99 8.02
N LEU A 181 15.39 -3.79 9.07
CA LEU A 181 15.72 -2.94 10.22
C LEU A 181 16.95 -3.43 10.96
N ILE A 182 16.98 -4.71 11.32
CA ILE A 182 18.12 -5.25 12.07
C ILE A 182 19.37 -5.31 11.20
N ILE A 183 19.25 -5.63 9.90
CA ILE A 183 20.37 -5.57 8.95
C ILE A 183 20.94 -4.15 8.87
N ALA A 184 20.08 -3.15 8.70
CA ALA A 184 20.49 -1.73 8.65
C ALA A 184 21.12 -1.24 9.96
N ARG A 185 20.64 -1.76 11.11
CA ARG A 185 21.22 -1.49 12.42
C ARG A 185 22.59 -2.15 12.61
N THR A 186 22.77 -3.35 12.07
CA THR A 186 24.03 -4.12 12.19
C THR A 186 25.16 -3.58 11.32
N LYS A 187 24.82 -2.91 10.21
CA LYS A 187 25.79 -2.32 9.29
C LYS A 187 26.54 -1.14 9.94
N ARG A 188 27.86 -1.10 9.75
CA ARG A 188 28.70 0.06 10.10
C ARG A 188 28.14 1.35 9.48
N GLY A 189 28.02 2.39 10.30
CA GLY A 189 27.49 3.69 9.88
C GLY A 189 25.96 3.79 9.80
N THR A 190 25.23 2.88 10.46
CA THR A 190 23.75 2.85 10.67
C THR A 190 22.94 3.62 9.63
N ILE A 191 22.24 2.90 8.74
CA ILE A 191 21.41 3.53 7.70
C ILE A 191 20.09 4.00 8.31
N ALA A 192 20.07 5.23 8.84
CA ALA A 192 18.90 5.80 9.50
C ALA A 192 17.64 5.81 8.61
N SER A 193 17.79 6.02 7.29
CA SER A 193 16.66 6.02 6.35
C SER A 193 15.91 4.69 6.28
N VAL A 194 16.60 3.56 6.44
CA VAL A 194 15.96 2.23 6.47
C VAL A 194 15.21 2.02 7.79
N ILE A 195 15.77 2.49 8.91
CA ILE A 195 15.10 2.42 10.22
C ILE A 195 13.77 3.18 10.17
N PHE A 196 13.80 4.41 9.65
CA PHE A 196 12.61 5.23 9.47
C PHE A 196 11.62 4.61 8.46
N GLY A 197 12.11 4.08 7.34
CA GLY A 197 11.26 3.42 6.34
C GLY A 197 10.53 2.19 6.89
N VAL A 198 11.20 1.38 7.72
CA VAL A 198 10.58 0.21 8.36
C VAL A 198 9.58 0.64 9.44
N ALA A 199 9.90 1.68 10.22
CA ALA A 199 8.98 2.23 11.23
C ALA A 199 7.64 2.64 10.60
N ILE A 200 7.69 3.25 9.41
CA ILE A 200 6.50 3.61 8.63
C ILE A 200 5.77 2.36 8.13
N ALA A 201 6.49 1.43 7.50
CA ALA A 201 5.89 0.27 6.85
C ALA A 201 5.20 -0.70 7.82
N THR A 202 5.81 -0.92 9.00
CA THR A 202 5.32 -1.90 9.98
C THR A 202 4.08 -1.45 10.77
N ALA A 203 3.67 -0.18 10.58
CA ALA A 203 2.43 0.39 11.08
C ALA A 203 2.11 -0.03 12.52
N LEU A 204 3.07 0.03 13.45
CA LEU A 204 2.87 -0.38 14.85
C LEU A 204 2.00 0.59 15.63
N MET A 205 2.02 1.86 15.26
CA MET A 205 1.38 2.94 16.00
C MET A 205 -0.14 3.05 15.75
N PRO A 206 -0.65 2.93 14.50
CA PRO A 206 -2.09 2.99 14.26
C PRO A 206 -2.89 1.92 15.00
N PRO A 207 -2.50 0.62 15.02
CA PRO A 207 -3.24 -0.39 15.77
C PRO A 207 -3.34 -0.08 17.28
N LEU A 208 -2.30 0.50 17.89
CA LEU A 208 -2.39 0.96 19.29
C LEU A 208 -3.38 2.12 19.46
N CYS A 209 -3.40 3.08 18.52
CA CYS A 209 -4.35 4.20 18.56
C CYS A 209 -5.79 3.72 18.31
N THR A 210 -5.99 2.83 17.34
CA THR A 210 -7.27 2.18 17.03
C THR A 210 -7.76 1.32 18.20
N ALA A 211 -6.87 0.64 18.91
CA ALA A 211 -7.21 -0.05 20.15
C ALA A 211 -7.68 0.92 21.24
N GLY A 212 -6.98 2.05 21.41
CA GLY A 212 -7.42 3.14 22.31
C GLY A 212 -8.79 3.72 21.93
N TYR A 213 -9.05 3.90 20.63
CA TYR A 213 -10.35 4.28 20.09
C TYR A 213 -11.44 3.25 20.42
N GLY A 214 -11.15 1.96 20.20
CA GLY A 214 -12.05 0.87 20.55
C GLY A 214 -12.44 0.86 22.03
N LEU A 215 -11.49 1.11 22.93
CA LEU A 215 -11.76 1.28 24.36
C LEU A 215 -12.63 2.52 24.64
N ALA A 216 -12.36 3.65 23.99
CA ALA A 216 -13.12 4.90 24.19
C ALA A 216 -14.58 4.77 23.73
N LYS A 217 -14.85 3.97 22.70
CA LYS A 217 -16.19 3.67 22.17
C LYS A 217 -16.86 2.43 22.78
N ALA A 218 -16.21 1.77 23.75
CA ALA A 218 -16.65 0.48 24.30
C ALA A 218 -16.85 -0.64 23.24
N ASN A 219 -16.16 -0.54 22.10
CA ASN A 219 -16.16 -1.55 21.05
C ASN A 219 -15.02 -2.55 21.28
N TRP A 220 -15.32 -3.60 22.04
CA TRP A 220 -14.37 -4.67 22.38
C TRP A 220 -13.84 -5.43 21.16
N LYS A 221 -14.62 -5.50 20.08
CA LYS A 221 -14.20 -6.14 18.83
C LYS A 221 -13.05 -5.36 18.20
N TYR A 222 -13.20 -4.03 18.05
CA TYR A 222 -12.14 -3.19 17.48
C TYR A 222 -10.88 -3.19 18.35
N PHE A 223 -11.05 -3.09 19.67
CA PHE A 223 -9.93 -3.21 20.61
C PHE A 223 -9.19 -4.53 20.45
N GLY A 224 -9.91 -5.65 20.46
CA GLY A 224 -9.32 -6.99 20.36
C GLY A 224 -8.57 -7.21 19.06
N GLN A 225 -9.17 -6.85 17.92
CA GLN A 225 -8.55 -7.08 16.62
C GLN A 225 -7.34 -6.15 16.38
N ALA A 226 -7.41 -4.88 16.80
CA ALA A 226 -6.28 -3.96 16.69
C ALA A 226 -5.11 -4.35 17.61
N MET A 227 -5.38 -4.78 18.85
CA MET A 227 -4.35 -5.31 19.75
C MET A 227 -3.73 -6.61 19.24
N TYR A 228 -4.54 -7.46 18.59
CA TYR A 228 -4.05 -8.67 17.95
C TYR A 228 -3.07 -8.35 16.81
N LEU A 229 -3.42 -7.43 15.91
CA LEU A 229 -2.53 -6.95 14.84
C LEU A 229 -1.21 -6.37 15.40
N PHE A 230 -1.28 -5.51 16.43
CA PHE A 230 -0.09 -4.98 17.09
C PHE A 230 0.81 -6.08 17.65
N THR A 231 0.21 -7.07 18.32
CA THR A 231 0.93 -8.20 18.95
C THR A 231 1.65 -9.04 17.91
N ILE A 232 0.97 -9.35 16.80
CA ILE A 232 1.55 -10.08 15.67
C ILE A 232 2.76 -9.34 15.13
N ASN A 233 2.61 -8.06 14.78
CA ASN A 233 3.71 -7.28 14.20
C ASN A 233 4.91 -7.23 15.16
N THR A 234 4.66 -7.05 16.46
CA THR A 234 5.69 -7.06 17.50
C THR A 234 6.44 -8.39 17.56
N ILE A 235 5.73 -9.51 17.53
CA ILE A 235 6.32 -10.86 17.56
C ILE A 235 7.18 -11.10 16.31
N PHE A 236 6.69 -10.75 15.12
CA PHE A 236 7.43 -10.96 13.87
C PHE A 236 8.68 -10.09 13.76
N ILE A 237 8.65 -8.85 14.27
CA ILE A 237 9.84 -7.99 14.33
C ILE A 237 10.87 -8.57 15.31
N ALA A 238 10.43 -9.02 16.50
CA ALA A 238 11.32 -9.66 17.48
C ALA A 238 11.93 -10.97 16.93
N LEU A 239 11.14 -11.77 16.20
CA LEU A 239 11.58 -12.99 15.53
C LEU A 239 12.61 -12.69 14.43
N ALA A 240 12.35 -11.71 13.57
CA ALA A 240 13.27 -11.29 12.53
C ALA A 240 14.61 -10.82 13.13
N THR A 241 14.54 -10.03 14.20
CA THR A 241 15.71 -9.59 14.98
C THR A 241 16.49 -10.78 15.51
N PHE A 242 15.81 -11.74 16.13
CA PHE A 242 16.42 -12.97 16.64
C PHE A 242 17.14 -13.75 15.54
N LEU A 243 16.48 -13.98 14.40
CA LEU A 243 17.02 -14.76 13.28
C LEU A 243 18.29 -14.13 12.71
N VAL A 244 18.27 -12.82 12.41
CA VAL A 244 19.44 -12.14 11.83
C VAL A 244 20.61 -12.16 12.79
N LEU A 245 20.40 -11.82 14.06
CA LEU A 245 21.48 -11.82 15.06
C LEU A 245 22.07 -13.23 15.26
N LYS A 246 21.23 -14.28 15.13
CA LYS A 246 21.69 -15.67 15.17
C LYS A 246 22.51 -16.04 13.92
N ILE A 247 22.07 -15.64 12.74
CA ILE A 247 22.77 -15.85 11.45
C ILE A 247 24.13 -15.13 11.45
N LEU A 248 24.19 -13.92 12.01
CA LEU A 248 25.41 -13.12 12.19
C LEU A 248 26.29 -13.60 13.35
N ARG A 249 25.86 -14.63 14.09
CA ARG A 249 26.61 -15.27 15.19
C ARG A 249 27.04 -14.27 16.27
N PHE A 250 26.10 -13.42 16.72
CA PHE A 250 26.35 -12.51 17.83
C PHE A 250 26.82 -13.27 19.10
N PRO A 251 27.82 -12.74 19.83
CA PRO A 251 28.36 -13.42 21.01
C PRO A 251 27.29 -13.50 22.11
N MET A 252 27.13 -14.70 22.67
CA MET A 252 26.25 -14.88 23.83
C MET A 252 26.86 -14.20 25.06
N LEU A 253 26.02 -13.52 25.85
CA LEU A 253 26.47 -12.84 27.07
C LEU A 253 27.09 -13.85 28.04
N LYS A 254 28.38 -13.66 28.38
CA LYS A 254 29.09 -14.53 29.33
C LYS A 254 28.81 -14.05 30.76
N TYR A 255 27.94 -14.76 31.48
CA TYR A 255 27.81 -14.57 32.93
C TYR A 255 28.99 -15.22 33.65
N ALA A 256 29.58 -14.53 34.63
CA ALA A 256 30.71 -15.01 35.43
C ALA A 256 30.45 -16.35 36.15
N ASN A 257 29.18 -16.68 36.45
CA ASN A 257 28.79 -17.91 37.13
C ASN A 257 28.30 -18.99 36.14
N SER A 258 29.02 -20.12 36.05
CA SER A 258 28.73 -21.24 35.12
C SER A 258 27.36 -21.91 35.33
N ALA A 259 26.93 -22.10 36.59
CA ALA A 259 25.60 -22.63 36.90
C ALA A 259 24.47 -21.65 36.55
N LYS A 260 24.68 -20.35 36.84
CA LYS A 260 23.75 -19.27 36.48
C LYS A 260 23.64 -19.15 34.95
N ARG A 261 24.76 -19.30 34.22
CA ARG A 261 24.82 -19.32 32.75
C ARG A 261 23.95 -20.42 32.15
N LYS A 262 24.08 -21.68 32.60
CA LYS A 262 23.26 -22.80 32.09
C LYS A 262 21.78 -22.64 32.40
N ARG A 263 21.42 -22.01 33.53
CA ARG A 263 20.03 -21.73 33.90
C ARG A 263 19.46 -20.60 33.04
N ILE A 264 20.20 -19.51 32.86
CA ILE A 264 19.79 -18.36 32.05
C ILE A 264 19.64 -18.75 30.58
N ALA A 265 20.61 -19.50 30.02
CA ALA A 265 20.50 -19.99 28.64
C ALA A 265 19.26 -20.87 28.44
N ARG A 266 18.93 -21.74 29.42
CA ARG A 266 17.69 -22.55 29.38
C ARG A 266 16.43 -21.68 29.45
N VAL A 267 16.39 -20.68 30.32
CA VAL A 267 15.26 -19.75 30.43
C VAL A 267 15.10 -18.95 29.14
N ALA A 268 16.17 -18.40 28.58
CA ALA A 268 16.12 -17.65 27.33
C ALA A 268 15.68 -18.53 26.15
N SER A 269 16.17 -19.77 26.04
CA SER A 269 15.70 -20.71 25.03
C SER A 269 14.23 -21.11 25.20
N LEU A 270 13.78 -21.26 26.45
CA LEU A 270 12.39 -21.60 26.75
C LEU A 270 11.48 -20.42 26.36
N VAL A 271 11.86 -19.19 26.70
CA VAL A 271 11.13 -17.98 26.27
C VAL A 271 11.12 -17.87 24.75
N ALA A 272 12.23 -18.16 24.06
CA ALA A 272 12.27 -18.18 22.59
C ALA A 272 11.23 -19.13 22.00
N ILE A 273 11.14 -20.35 22.55
CA ILE A 273 10.15 -21.35 22.12
C ILE A 273 8.72 -20.87 22.42
N ILE A 274 8.48 -20.31 23.61
CA ILE A 274 7.18 -19.74 23.99
C ILE A 274 6.74 -18.63 23.03
N VAL A 275 7.66 -17.79 22.53
CA VAL A 275 7.33 -16.71 21.58
C VAL A 275 7.16 -17.25 20.15
N MET A 276 7.96 -18.23 19.74
CA MET A 276 7.90 -18.79 18.38
C MET A 276 6.65 -19.63 18.12
N ILE A 277 6.16 -20.41 19.10
CA ILE A 277 5.00 -21.29 18.90
C ILE A 277 3.73 -20.48 18.52
N PRO A 278 3.33 -19.44 19.26
CA PRO A 278 2.20 -18.58 18.88
C PRO A 278 2.44 -17.87 17.55
N ALA A 279 3.67 -17.41 17.28
CA ALA A 279 4.00 -16.75 16.02
C ALA A 279 3.68 -17.63 14.80
N VAL A 280 4.11 -18.90 14.85
CA VAL A 280 3.86 -19.88 13.79
C VAL A 280 2.38 -20.21 13.70
N PHE A 281 1.71 -20.43 14.84
CA PHE A 281 0.28 -20.70 14.85
C PHE A 281 -0.52 -19.54 14.22
N THR A 282 -0.24 -18.31 14.63
CA THR A 282 -0.88 -17.11 14.10
C THR A 282 -0.57 -16.91 12.62
N PHE A 283 0.65 -17.17 12.16
CA PHE A 283 0.96 -17.15 10.73
C PHE A 283 0.07 -18.10 9.94
N LEU A 284 -0.04 -19.35 10.41
CA LEU A 284 -0.85 -20.36 9.74
C LEU A 284 -2.35 -20.01 9.78
N SER A 285 -2.82 -19.42 10.88
CA SER A 285 -4.19 -18.91 11.04
C SER A 285 -4.51 -17.83 10.02
N VAL A 286 -3.73 -16.74 9.99
CA VAL A 286 -3.92 -15.60 9.07
C VAL A 286 -3.76 -16.05 7.61
N LEU A 287 -2.83 -16.98 7.34
CA LEU A 287 -2.67 -17.54 5.99
C LEU A 287 -3.90 -18.32 5.53
N LYS A 288 -4.51 -19.13 6.41
CA LYS A 288 -5.74 -19.86 6.11
C LYS A 288 -6.91 -18.91 5.88
N GLU A 289 -7.08 -17.90 6.73
CA GLU A 289 -8.13 -16.88 6.59
C GLU A 289 -7.98 -16.10 5.26
N SER A 290 -6.75 -15.74 4.90
CA SER A 290 -6.46 -15.06 3.63
C SER A 290 -6.80 -15.94 2.42
N GLN A 291 -6.38 -17.21 2.43
CA GLN A 291 -6.69 -18.18 1.37
C GLN A 291 -8.20 -18.41 1.23
N PHE A 292 -8.90 -18.58 2.35
CA PHE A 292 -10.36 -18.69 2.38
C PHE A 292 -11.04 -17.45 1.78
N THR A 293 -10.57 -16.25 2.16
CA THR A 293 -11.14 -14.98 1.68
C THR A 293 -10.94 -14.79 0.19
N ILE A 294 -9.80 -15.24 -0.36
CA ILE A 294 -9.54 -15.21 -1.81
C ILE A 294 -10.52 -16.15 -2.53
N ASP A 295 -10.58 -17.42 -2.14
CA ASP A 295 -11.50 -18.40 -2.77
C ASP A 295 -12.96 -17.94 -2.64
N ALA A 296 -13.36 -17.39 -1.48
CA ALA A 296 -14.71 -16.88 -1.24
C ALA A 296 -15.05 -15.70 -2.17
N LYS A 297 -14.12 -14.75 -2.35
CA LYS A 297 -14.29 -13.64 -3.29
C LYS A 297 -14.37 -14.13 -4.73
N ASP A 298 -13.55 -15.12 -5.11
CA ASP A 298 -13.58 -15.71 -6.44
C ASP A 298 -14.91 -16.43 -6.70
N PHE A 299 -15.42 -17.18 -5.72
CA PHE A 299 -16.75 -17.79 -5.77
C PHE A 299 -17.84 -16.73 -5.97
N VAL A 300 -17.88 -15.69 -5.12
CA VAL A 300 -18.87 -14.59 -5.22
C VAL A 300 -18.79 -13.90 -6.58
N ASN A 301 -17.58 -13.64 -7.08
CA ASN A 301 -17.38 -12.92 -8.33
C ASN A 301 -17.72 -13.75 -9.57
N ASN A 302 -17.38 -15.04 -9.59
CA ASN A 302 -17.49 -15.90 -10.76
C ASN A 302 -18.83 -16.64 -10.82
N GLU A 303 -19.30 -17.21 -9.71
CA GLU A 303 -20.48 -18.08 -9.71
C GLU A 303 -21.80 -17.31 -9.70
N LEU A 304 -21.82 -16.13 -9.09
CA LEU A 304 -23.06 -15.36 -8.95
C LEU A 304 -23.41 -14.52 -10.19
N LYS A 305 -22.57 -14.50 -11.24
CA LYS A 305 -22.78 -13.67 -12.45
C LYS A 305 -24.13 -13.91 -13.13
N ALA A 306 -24.61 -15.14 -13.12
CA ALA A 306 -25.84 -15.56 -13.79
C ALA A 306 -27.13 -15.30 -12.99
N LEU A 307 -27.02 -14.84 -11.74
CA LEU A 307 -28.18 -14.57 -10.89
C LEU A 307 -28.84 -13.22 -11.25
N PRO A 308 -30.17 -13.08 -11.08
CA PRO A 308 -30.83 -11.78 -11.13
C PRO A 308 -30.24 -10.85 -10.07
N ASN A 309 -30.06 -9.58 -10.43
CA ASN A 309 -29.45 -8.57 -9.56
C ASN A 309 -28.10 -8.99 -8.95
N SER A 310 -27.30 -9.77 -9.70
CA SER A 310 -26.00 -10.29 -9.24
C SER A 310 -25.04 -9.22 -8.72
N ASN A 311 -25.07 -8.00 -9.29
CA ASN A 311 -24.28 -6.88 -8.81
C ASN A 311 -24.65 -6.47 -7.37
N TYR A 312 -25.93 -6.52 -7.01
CA TYR A 312 -26.39 -6.28 -5.65
C TYR A 312 -25.91 -7.39 -4.72
N ILE A 313 -26.18 -8.65 -5.09
CA ILE A 313 -25.82 -9.82 -4.27
C ILE A 313 -24.31 -9.85 -4.00
N LYS A 314 -23.48 -9.56 -5.01
CA LYS A 314 -22.02 -9.47 -4.86
C LYS A 314 -21.57 -8.36 -3.92
N LYS A 315 -22.20 -7.19 -4.01
CA LYS A 315 -21.85 -6.02 -3.19
C LYS A 315 -22.16 -6.24 -1.71
N TYR A 316 -23.23 -6.98 -1.41
CA TYR A 316 -23.70 -7.23 -0.04
C TYR A 316 -23.45 -8.65 0.47
N ALA A 317 -22.66 -9.46 -0.25
CA ALA A 317 -22.25 -10.77 0.21
C ALA A 317 -21.34 -10.62 1.45
N THR A 318 -21.69 -11.30 2.53
CA THR A 318 -20.90 -11.27 3.77
C THR A 318 -20.11 -12.56 3.88
N ILE A 319 -18.79 -12.42 4.02
CA ILE A 319 -17.85 -13.54 4.14
C ILE A 319 -17.43 -13.63 5.61
N ASN A 320 -17.85 -14.69 6.30
CA ASN A 320 -17.53 -14.92 7.70
C ASN A 320 -16.61 -16.13 7.82
N TYR A 321 -15.33 -15.88 8.10
CA TYR A 321 -14.37 -16.92 8.43
C TYR A 321 -14.44 -17.28 9.92
N SER A 322 -14.37 -18.58 10.22
CA SER A 322 -14.28 -19.11 11.57
C SER A 322 -13.30 -20.27 11.59
N GLU A 323 -12.28 -20.19 12.47
CA GLU A 323 -11.27 -21.24 12.63
C GLU A 323 -11.86 -22.60 13.04
N ASN A 324 -13.01 -22.61 13.72
CA ASN A 324 -13.67 -23.82 14.22
C ASN A 324 -14.44 -24.60 13.15
N GLY A 325 -14.41 -24.14 11.89
CA GLY A 325 -15.08 -24.81 10.77
C GLY A 325 -16.52 -24.36 10.52
N ASP A 326 -17.05 -23.39 11.27
CA ASP A 326 -18.37 -22.78 11.04
C ASP A 326 -18.32 -21.59 10.07
N SER A 327 -17.35 -21.60 9.14
CA SER A 327 -17.22 -20.55 8.14
C SER A 327 -18.48 -20.51 7.27
N ASN A 328 -18.97 -19.32 6.97
CA ASN A 328 -20.17 -19.15 6.16
C ASN A 328 -20.04 -17.99 5.18
N ILE A 329 -20.71 -18.15 4.04
CA ILE A 329 -20.91 -17.08 3.06
C ILE A 329 -22.42 -16.79 3.06
N GLU A 330 -22.77 -15.56 3.45
CA GLU A 330 -24.15 -15.10 3.48
C GLU A 330 -24.43 -14.26 2.24
N LEU A 331 -25.38 -14.73 1.42
CA LEU A 331 -25.90 -14.03 0.26
C LEU A 331 -27.21 -13.34 0.63
N THR A 332 -27.29 -12.03 0.38
CA THR A 332 -28.51 -11.25 0.58
C THR A 332 -29.13 -10.93 -0.78
N THR A 333 -30.38 -11.37 -1.00
CA THR A 333 -31.09 -11.09 -2.26
C THR A 333 -31.74 -9.71 -2.26
N PHE A 334 -32.03 -9.17 -3.44
CA PHE A 334 -32.68 -7.86 -3.59
C PHE A 334 -34.20 -8.03 -3.78
N GLY A 335 -34.99 -7.31 -2.98
CA GLY A 335 -36.45 -7.27 -3.13
C GLY A 335 -37.12 -8.64 -3.03
N THR A 336 -37.86 -9.03 -4.07
CA THR A 336 -38.59 -10.30 -4.17
C THR A 336 -37.81 -11.41 -4.88
N ASP A 337 -36.54 -11.19 -5.23
CA ASP A 337 -35.74 -12.21 -5.88
C ASP A 337 -35.51 -13.37 -4.92
N VAL A 338 -35.97 -14.55 -5.31
CA VAL A 338 -35.79 -15.80 -4.57
C VAL A 338 -34.80 -16.66 -5.34
N ILE A 339 -33.69 -17.02 -4.68
CA ILE A 339 -32.81 -18.08 -5.16
C ILE A 339 -33.53 -19.40 -4.84
N SER A 340 -33.87 -20.13 -5.90
CA SER A 340 -34.54 -21.44 -5.80
C SER A 340 -33.66 -22.44 -5.06
N ASP A 341 -34.26 -23.44 -4.41
CA ASP A 341 -33.51 -24.43 -3.64
C ASP A 341 -32.61 -25.29 -4.58
N GLU A 342 -32.98 -25.46 -5.85
CA GLU A 342 -32.13 -26.09 -6.87
C GLU A 342 -30.89 -25.25 -7.19
N THR A 343 -31.07 -23.93 -7.36
CA THR A 343 -29.97 -23.01 -7.63
C THR A 343 -29.03 -22.95 -6.43
N LYS A 344 -29.59 -22.93 -5.21
CA LYS A 344 -28.82 -23.02 -3.97
C LYS A 344 -27.99 -24.30 -3.93
N ASN A 345 -28.57 -25.46 -4.23
CA ASN A 345 -27.84 -26.74 -4.23
C ASN A 345 -26.69 -26.76 -5.25
N VAL A 346 -26.89 -26.19 -6.45
CA VAL A 346 -25.82 -26.05 -7.45
C VAL A 346 -24.72 -25.13 -6.93
N LEU A 347 -25.07 -23.99 -6.32
CA LEU A 347 -24.10 -23.06 -5.74
C LEU A 347 -23.33 -23.72 -4.59
N GLU A 348 -23.98 -24.50 -3.73
CA GLU A 348 -23.33 -25.27 -2.67
C GLU A 348 -22.35 -26.30 -3.24
N GLN A 349 -22.72 -27.04 -4.30
CA GLN A 349 -21.80 -27.96 -4.96
C GLN A 349 -20.59 -27.25 -5.57
N ARG A 350 -20.79 -26.09 -6.19
CA ARG A 350 -19.68 -25.30 -6.76
C ARG A 350 -18.80 -24.69 -5.68
N LEU A 351 -19.38 -24.22 -4.59
CA LEU A 351 -18.67 -23.74 -3.41
C LEU A 351 -17.74 -24.84 -2.86
N GLN A 352 -18.20 -26.09 -2.84
CA GLN A 352 -17.40 -27.26 -2.44
C GLN A 352 -16.24 -27.61 -3.38
N SER A 353 -16.23 -27.09 -4.62
CA SER A 353 -15.14 -27.32 -5.58
C SER A 353 -13.89 -26.47 -5.29
N TYR A 354 -14.05 -25.37 -4.57
CA TYR A 354 -12.94 -24.51 -4.16
C TYR A 354 -12.14 -25.16 -3.02
N ARG A 355 -10.81 -25.14 -3.14
CA ARG A 355 -9.90 -25.88 -2.26
C ARG A 355 -10.06 -25.47 -0.79
N PHE A 356 -10.25 -24.19 -0.53
CA PHE A 356 -10.32 -23.64 0.82
C PHE A 356 -11.76 -23.42 1.33
N LEU A 357 -12.80 -23.74 0.53
CA LEU A 357 -14.21 -23.57 0.91
C LEU A 357 -14.97 -24.87 1.27
N LYS A 358 -14.30 -26.03 1.27
CA LYS A 358 -14.95 -27.35 1.46
C LYS A 358 -15.81 -27.50 2.73
N ASN A 359 -15.55 -26.76 3.79
CA ASN A 359 -16.34 -26.86 5.03
C ASN A 359 -17.22 -25.62 5.26
N THR A 360 -17.55 -24.89 4.20
CA THR A 360 -18.25 -23.61 4.29
C THR A 360 -19.74 -23.79 4.08
N LYS A 361 -20.55 -23.11 4.91
CA LYS A 361 -22.00 -23.10 4.78
C LYS A 361 -22.44 -21.93 3.90
N LEU A 362 -23.30 -22.18 2.92
CA LEU A 362 -23.93 -21.12 2.14
C LEU A 362 -25.26 -20.72 2.79
N LEU A 363 -25.32 -19.52 3.33
CA LEU A 363 -26.53 -18.95 3.93
C LEU A 363 -27.16 -18.00 2.91
N ILE A 364 -28.46 -18.14 2.69
CA ILE A 364 -29.21 -17.22 1.81
C ILE A 364 -30.21 -16.48 2.67
N ASN A 365 -29.94 -15.21 2.90
CA ASN A 365 -30.81 -14.30 3.60
C ASN A 365 -31.75 -13.65 2.57
N GLN A 366 -32.90 -14.30 2.40
CA GLN A 366 -33.92 -13.90 1.44
C GLN A 366 -35.29 -13.91 2.11
N THR A 367 -36.12 -12.91 1.78
CA THR A 367 -37.45 -12.82 2.38
C THR A 367 -38.44 -13.60 1.52
N LYS A 368 -38.74 -14.85 1.90
CA LYS A 368 -39.66 -15.73 1.14
C LYS A 368 -41.15 -15.31 1.21
N ASN A 369 -41.54 -14.49 2.20
CA ASN A 369 -42.95 -14.18 2.52
C ASN A 369 -43.20 -12.74 3.03
N ARG A 370 -42.59 -11.71 2.42
CA ARG A 370 -43.01 -10.33 2.71
C ARG A 370 -44.16 -9.96 1.78
N GLN A 371 -45.38 -9.85 2.31
CA GLN A 371 -46.32 -8.87 1.74
C GLN A 371 -45.68 -7.51 1.99
N ILE A 372 -44.99 -6.98 0.99
CA ILE A 372 -44.26 -5.71 1.13
C ILE A 372 -45.31 -4.61 1.26
N ASN A 373 -45.32 -3.94 2.40
CA ASN A 373 -45.86 -2.60 2.49
C ASN A 373 -44.89 -1.72 1.70
N ASN A 374 -45.17 -1.48 0.42
CA ASN A 374 -44.25 -0.82 -0.52
C ASN A 374 -43.69 0.52 0.00
N LEU A 375 -44.37 1.13 0.98
CA LEU A 375 -43.96 2.34 1.69
C LEU A 375 -42.64 2.18 2.46
N ASP A 376 -42.48 1.18 3.32
CA ASP A 376 -41.29 1.04 4.17
C ASP A 376 -40.03 0.77 3.33
N TYR A 377 -40.17 -0.04 2.28
CA TYR A 377 -39.09 -0.35 1.33
C TYR A 377 -38.73 0.87 0.46
N MET A 378 -39.73 1.65 0.03
CA MET A 378 -39.50 2.90 -0.68
C MET A 378 -38.90 3.98 0.21
N GLU A 379 -39.19 3.99 1.51
CA GLU A 379 -38.61 4.91 2.48
C GLU A 379 -37.13 4.58 2.73
N GLU A 380 -36.77 3.31 2.85
CA GLU A 380 -35.38 2.85 2.98
C GLU A 380 -34.56 3.07 1.70
N LEU A 381 -35.18 2.89 0.53
CA LEU A 381 -34.55 3.25 -0.75
C LEU A 381 -34.38 4.77 -0.91
N ARG A 382 -35.41 5.57 -0.60
CA ARG A 382 -35.34 7.03 -0.68
C ARG A 382 -34.30 7.61 0.28
N THR A 383 -34.18 7.07 1.49
CA THR A 383 -33.17 7.54 2.45
C THR A 383 -31.76 7.23 1.95
N ARG A 384 -31.50 6.03 1.41
CA ARG A 384 -30.19 5.68 0.84
C ARG A 384 -29.86 6.45 -0.45
N ASP A 385 -30.81 6.54 -1.38
CA ASP A 385 -30.65 7.29 -2.63
C ASP A 385 -30.51 8.79 -2.35
N SER A 386 -31.15 9.32 -1.29
CA SER A 386 -31.00 10.73 -0.90
C SER A 386 -29.57 11.06 -0.45
N LEU A 387 -28.87 10.14 0.23
CA LEU A 387 -27.48 10.35 0.65
C LEU A 387 -26.53 10.37 -0.56
N ASP A 388 -26.72 9.45 -1.51
CA ASP A 388 -25.94 9.44 -2.75
C ASP A 388 -26.24 10.68 -3.61
N LEU A 389 -27.50 11.10 -3.68
CA LEU A 389 -27.92 12.33 -4.37
C LEU A 389 -27.34 13.59 -3.71
N LEU A 390 -27.32 13.69 -2.38
CA LEU A 390 -26.71 14.79 -1.65
C LEU A 390 -25.21 14.89 -1.93
N THR A 391 -24.52 13.74 -1.95
CA THR A 391 -23.09 13.67 -2.25
C THR A 391 -22.80 14.09 -3.69
N GLN A 392 -23.65 13.67 -4.65
CA GLN A 392 -23.54 14.11 -6.04
C GLN A 392 -23.84 15.61 -6.20
N GLN A 393 -24.85 16.14 -5.51
CA GLN A 393 -25.16 17.58 -5.52
C GLN A 393 -24.01 18.42 -4.97
N GLN A 394 -23.35 17.98 -3.89
CA GLN A 394 -22.16 18.65 -3.37
C GLN A 394 -21.02 18.66 -4.41
N LYS A 395 -20.80 17.53 -5.09
CA LYS A 395 -19.79 17.46 -6.16
C LYS A 395 -20.13 18.37 -7.34
N ILE A 396 -21.39 18.45 -7.72
CA ILE A 396 -21.87 19.36 -8.77
C ILE A 396 -21.63 20.81 -8.35
N ALA A 397 -21.98 21.19 -7.12
CA ALA A 397 -21.73 22.55 -6.62
C ALA A 397 -20.24 22.94 -6.65
N ILE A 398 -19.36 22.02 -6.24
CA ILE A 398 -17.89 22.24 -6.30
C ILE A 398 -17.42 22.40 -7.75
N LEU A 399 -17.93 21.57 -8.67
CA LEU A 399 -17.59 21.65 -10.09
C LEU A 399 -18.12 22.94 -10.71
N GLU A 400 -19.34 23.35 -10.40
CA GLU A 400 -19.93 24.61 -10.85
C GLU A 400 -19.15 25.82 -10.34
N ASP A 401 -18.71 25.81 -9.08
CA ASP A 401 -17.85 26.87 -8.52
C ASP A 401 -16.49 26.90 -9.22
N LYS A 402 -15.88 25.74 -9.51
CA LYS A 402 -14.62 25.69 -10.25
C LYS A 402 -14.78 26.17 -11.69
N VAL A 403 -15.86 25.80 -12.35
CA VAL A 403 -16.21 26.27 -13.70
C VAL A 403 -16.45 27.78 -13.66
N ARG A 404 -17.13 28.31 -12.64
CA ARG A 404 -17.33 29.76 -12.47
C ARG A 404 -16.00 30.49 -12.29
N GLU A 405 -15.10 29.97 -11.45
CA GLU A 405 -13.74 30.50 -11.25
C GLU A 405 -12.95 30.53 -12.57
N LEU A 406 -12.99 29.44 -13.34
CA LEU A 406 -12.32 29.34 -14.65
C LEU A 406 -12.98 30.26 -15.70
N SER A 407 -14.30 30.41 -15.70
CA SER A 407 -15.01 31.29 -16.63
C SER A 407 -14.69 32.77 -16.43
N VAL A 408 -14.36 33.18 -15.19
CA VAL A 408 -13.85 34.53 -14.91
C VAL A 408 -12.48 34.74 -15.55
N LEU A 409 -11.61 33.71 -15.56
CA LEU A 409 -10.32 33.75 -16.26
C LEU A 409 -10.48 33.76 -17.79
N GLU A 410 -11.57 33.19 -18.30
CA GLU A 410 -11.91 33.15 -19.74
C GLU A 410 -12.53 34.47 -20.23
N LYS A 411 -13.27 35.19 -19.37
CA LYS A 411 -13.91 36.48 -19.71
C LYS A 411 -12.94 37.56 -20.18
N ASP A 412 -11.67 37.43 -19.76
CA ASP A 412 -10.56 38.30 -20.12
C ASP A 412 -9.72 37.78 -21.30
N GLN A 413 -10.07 36.63 -21.89
CA GLN A 413 -9.39 36.06 -23.04
C GLN A 413 -10.02 36.55 -24.34
N ILE A 414 -9.17 37.04 -25.25
CA ILE A 414 -9.58 37.41 -26.60
C ILE A 414 -9.81 36.12 -27.39
N PRO A 415 -10.88 36.01 -28.22
CA PRO A 415 -11.09 34.88 -29.13
C PRO A 415 -10.03 34.90 -30.25
N PHE A 416 -8.78 34.61 -29.88
CA PHE A 416 -7.59 34.86 -30.70
C PHE A 416 -7.64 34.09 -32.01
N LYS A 417 -8.14 32.85 -32.00
CA LYS A 417 -8.30 32.02 -33.20
C LYS A 417 -9.19 32.68 -34.24
N SER A 418 -10.42 33.05 -33.86
CA SER A 418 -11.35 33.71 -34.78
C SER A 418 -10.83 35.08 -35.24
N LEU A 419 -10.15 35.81 -34.36
CA LEU A 419 -9.54 37.08 -34.72
C LEU A 419 -8.41 36.92 -35.76
N THR A 420 -7.56 35.89 -35.63
CA THR A 420 -6.49 35.63 -36.60
C THR A 420 -7.02 35.22 -37.97
N GLU A 421 -8.11 34.45 -38.02
CA GLU A 421 -8.79 34.09 -39.27
C GLU A 421 -9.34 35.34 -39.98
N GLU A 422 -9.97 36.26 -39.24
CA GLU A 422 -10.44 37.53 -39.79
C GLU A 422 -9.31 38.45 -40.25
N ILE A 423 -8.18 38.51 -39.54
CA ILE A 423 -7.02 39.32 -39.96
C ILE A 423 -6.43 38.75 -41.26
N HIS A 424 -6.29 37.43 -41.37
CA HIS A 424 -5.75 36.80 -42.57
C HIS A 424 -6.62 37.06 -43.82
N ILE A 425 -7.95 37.08 -43.65
CA ILE A 425 -8.90 37.38 -44.75
C ILE A 425 -8.81 38.85 -45.17
N ASN A 426 -8.69 39.77 -44.22
CA ASN A 426 -8.81 41.21 -44.49
C ASN A 426 -7.47 41.92 -44.77
N TYR A 427 -6.34 41.30 -44.42
CA TYR A 427 -5.01 41.89 -44.53
C TYR A 427 -4.02 40.91 -45.17
N GLU A 428 -3.96 40.90 -46.50
CA GLU A 428 -3.08 40.04 -47.31
C GLU A 428 -1.57 40.32 -47.08
N THR A 429 -1.23 41.49 -46.53
CA THR A 429 0.14 41.93 -46.26
C THR A 429 0.69 41.45 -44.92
N VAL A 430 -0.12 40.76 -44.11
CA VAL A 430 0.27 40.26 -42.78
C VAL A 430 0.77 38.82 -42.88
N ASP A 431 2.00 38.58 -42.44
CA ASP A 431 2.65 37.27 -42.40
C ASP A 431 2.41 36.55 -41.07
N GLU A 432 2.48 37.28 -39.95
CA GLU A 432 2.31 36.71 -38.61
C GLU A 432 1.61 37.69 -37.66
N VAL A 433 0.73 37.17 -36.79
CA VAL A 433 0.07 37.92 -35.71
C VAL A 433 0.36 37.24 -34.38
N SER A 434 0.81 38.00 -33.39
CA SER A 434 0.97 37.55 -32.01
C SER A 434 0.23 38.48 -31.05
N TYR A 435 -0.32 37.94 -29.97
CA TYR A 435 -1.00 38.71 -28.93
C TYR A 435 -0.39 38.44 -27.56
N SER A 436 -0.23 39.49 -26.77
CA SER A 436 0.22 39.40 -25.38
C SER A 436 -0.46 40.48 -24.52
N LYS A 437 -0.62 40.20 -23.22
CA LYS A 437 -0.96 41.22 -22.23
C LYS A 437 0.33 41.64 -21.52
N VAL A 438 0.76 42.88 -21.74
CA VAL A 438 1.95 43.42 -21.10
C VAL A 438 1.53 44.10 -19.80
N ILE A 439 2.06 43.61 -18.67
CA ILE A 439 1.85 44.22 -17.36
C ILE A 439 2.90 45.31 -17.20
N THR A 440 2.46 46.55 -17.05
CA THR A 440 3.30 47.73 -16.87
C THR A 440 3.08 48.31 -15.48
N SER A 441 4.14 48.77 -14.82
CA SER A 441 4.07 49.39 -13.50
C SER A 441 4.91 50.66 -13.47
N ASN A 442 4.34 51.73 -12.92
CA ASN A 442 5.07 52.96 -12.61
C ASN A 442 5.46 53.04 -11.12
N PHE A 443 5.48 51.89 -10.43
CA PHE A 443 5.69 51.75 -8.98
C PHE A 443 4.59 52.33 -8.07
N LYS A 444 3.52 52.91 -8.64
CA LYS A 444 2.31 53.38 -7.91
C LYS A 444 1.05 52.63 -8.33
N THR A 445 0.95 52.29 -9.61
CA THR A 445 -0.17 51.58 -10.23
C THR A 445 0.37 50.52 -11.17
N ILE A 446 -0.27 49.35 -11.18
CA ILE A 446 -0.02 48.28 -12.14
C ILE A 446 -1.17 48.32 -13.16
N ASP A 447 -0.83 48.40 -14.44
CA ASP A 447 -1.79 48.43 -15.55
C ASP A 447 -1.46 47.34 -16.58
N THR A 448 -2.48 46.83 -17.26
CA THR A 448 -2.34 45.73 -18.22
C THR A 448 -2.74 46.20 -19.61
N LEU A 449 -1.79 46.18 -20.54
CA LEU A 449 -1.98 46.68 -21.90
C LEU A 449 -2.02 45.52 -22.90
N PRO A 450 -3.08 45.38 -23.72
CA PRO A 450 -3.11 44.43 -24.82
C PRO A 450 -2.18 44.89 -25.95
N VAL A 451 -1.21 44.04 -26.30
CA VAL A 451 -0.22 44.31 -27.34
C VAL A 451 -0.31 43.26 -28.44
N PHE A 452 -0.58 43.72 -29.66
CA PHE A 452 -0.57 42.92 -30.89
C PHE A 452 0.72 43.17 -31.64
N SER A 453 1.52 42.13 -31.86
CA SER A 453 2.73 42.19 -32.68
C SER A 453 2.47 41.60 -34.05
N ILE A 454 2.75 42.39 -35.09
CA ILE A 454 2.44 42.05 -36.48
C ILE A 454 3.73 41.98 -37.27
N LYS A 455 3.97 40.86 -37.95
CA LYS A 455 5.02 40.73 -38.95
C LYS A 455 4.40 40.94 -40.32
N TRP A 456 4.95 41.90 -41.06
CA TRP A 456 4.49 42.22 -42.42
C TRP A 456 5.28 41.42 -43.44
N ASN A 457 4.66 41.12 -44.58
CA ASN A 457 5.35 40.49 -45.68
C ASN A 457 6.14 41.54 -46.49
N ASP A 458 7.47 41.54 -46.33
CA ASP A 458 8.39 42.49 -46.97
C ASP A 458 8.33 42.49 -48.51
N SER A 459 7.76 41.45 -49.13
CA SER A 459 7.58 41.37 -50.59
C SER A 459 6.34 42.11 -51.10
N LEU A 460 5.38 42.41 -50.21
CA LEU A 460 4.05 42.93 -50.57
C LEU A 460 3.81 44.37 -50.10
N ILE A 461 4.67 44.94 -49.25
CA ILE A 461 4.44 46.28 -48.67
C ILE A 461 5.76 47.05 -48.45
N ASP A 462 5.78 48.31 -48.88
CA ASP A 462 6.92 49.22 -48.65
C ASP A 462 6.89 49.83 -47.24
N GLN A 463 8.05 50.21 -46.71
CA GLN A 463 8.21 50.77 -45.35
C GLN A 463 7.34 52.01 -45.09
N GLN A 464 7.02 52.80 -46.13
CA GLN A 464 6.13 53.96 -46.04
C GLN A 464 4.64 53.57 -45.93
N GLN A 465 4.24 52.42 -46.47
CA GLN A 465 2.85 51.94 -46.48
C GLN A 465 2.49 51.18 -45.19
N ILE A 466 3.48 50.59 -44.51
CA ILE A 466 3.31 49.89 -43.22
C ILE A 466 2.62 50.78 -42.18
N ALA A 467 2.93 52.08 -42.14
CA ALA A 467 2.32 52.99 -41.18
C ALA A 467 0.79 53.13 -41.37
N ASN A 468 0.33 53.15 -42.62
CA ASN A 468 -1.08 53.27 -42.96
C ASN A 468 -1.84 51.96 -42.67
N GLU A 469 -1.28 50.82 -43.04
CA GLU A 469 -1.88 49.51 -42.75
C GLU A 469 -1.92 49.21 -41.24
N LYS A 470 -0.88 49.61 -40.52
CA LYS A 470 -0.84 49.55 -39.06
C LYS A 470 -1.95 50.39 -38.41
N ASP A 471 -2.21 51.61 -38.90
CA ASP A 471 -3.27 52.47 -38.38
C ASP A 471 -4.67 51.91 -38.67
N LYS A 472 -4.89 51.34 -39.86
CA LYS A 472 -6.14 50.63 -40.20
C LYS A 472 -6.38 49.45 -39.26
N LEU A 473 -5.38 48.59 -39.09
CA LEU A 473 -5.45 47.42 -38.21
C LEU A 473 -5.67 47.82 -36.75
N TYR A 474 -5.03 48.89 -36.28
CA TYR A 474 -5.24 49.46 -34.96
C TYR A 474 -6.71 49.88 -34.75
N LYS A 475 -7.27 50.65 -35.67
CA LYS A 475 -8.68 51.11 -35.60
C LYS A 475 -9.65 49.94 -35.61
N TRP A 476 -9.39 48.94 -36.45
CA TRP A 476 -10.21 47.73 -36.54
C TRP A 476 -10.16 46.90 -35.25
N LEU A 477 -8.96 46.64 -34.71
CA LEU A 477 -8.79 45.92 -33.43
C LEU A 477 -9.47 46.67 -32.27
N LYS A 478 -9.38 48.00 -32.26
CA LYS A 478 -10.02 48.83 -31.24
C LYS A 478 -11.55 48.71 -31.29
N PHE A 479 -12.11 48.74 -32.49
CA PHE A 479 -13.54 48.55 -32.71
C PHE A 479 -14.00 47.13 -32.31
N LYS A 480 -13.27 46.09 -32.75
CA LYS A 480 -13.64 44.69 -32.53
C LYS A 480 -13.57 44.27 -31.06
N LEU A 481 -12.53 44.71 -30.36
CA LEU A 481 -12.26 44.33 -28.96
C LEU A 481 -12.94 45.25 -27.95
N LYS A 482 -13.52 46.38 -28.38
CA LYS A 482 -14.15 47.40 -27.50
C LYS A 482 -13.23 47.81 -26.34
N THR A 483 -11.95 48.00 -26.62
CA THR A 483 -10.95 48.42 -25.63
C THR A 483 -10.58 49.88 -25.82
N ASP A 484 -10.35 50.60 -24.71
CA ASP A 484 -9.97 52.02 -24.77
C ASP A 484 -8.53 52.21 -25.25
N THR A 485 -7.64 51.30 -24.82
CA THR A 485 -6.20 51.33 -25.10
C THR A 485 -5.70 49.95 -25.53
N LEU A 486 -5.04 49.91 -26.70
CA LEU A 486 -4.29 48.75 -27.20
C LEU A 486 -3.05 49.26 -27.93
N VAL A 487 -2.05 48.39 -28.15
CA VAL A 487 -0.87 48.74 -28.94
C VAL A 487 -0.68 47.74 -30.05
N VAL A 488 -0.44 48.25 -31.27
CA VAL A 488 0.02 47.43 -32.40
C VAL A 488 1.51 47.72 -32.59
N THR A 489 2.36 46.71 -32.52
CA THR A 489 3.81 46.80 -32.75
C THR A 489 4.20 46.01 -33.99
N GLN A 490 5.24 46.46 -34.67
CA GLN A 490 5.86 45.67 -35.75
C GLN A 490 6.81 44.66 -35.11
N LYS A 491 6.61 43.38 -35.42
CA LYS A 491 7.56 42.32 -35.11
C LYS A 491 8.68 42.40 -36.16
N ARG A 492 9.92 42.50 -35.70
CA ARG A 492 11.10 42.50 -36.58
C ARG A 492 11.38 41.11 -37.10
#